data_AF-A0A2S4WLP9-F1
#
_entry.id   AF-A0A2S4WLP9-F1
#
_cell.length_a   1.000
_cell.length_b   1.000
_cell.length_c   1.000
_cell.angle_alpha   90.00
_cell.angle_beta   90.00
_cell.angle_gamma   90.00
#
_symmetry.space_group_name_H-M   'P 1'
#
loop_
_entity.id
_entity.type
_entity.pdbx_description
1 polymer ?
#
loop_
_entity_poly.entity_id
_entity_poly.type
_entity_poly.pdbx_seq_one_letter_code
_entity_poly.pdbx_strand_id
1 'polypeptide(L)'
;MTDSVVRVIQTMNQKYEFPSDDLASGPTDPDLTIEDMATKSEILKKLQCNLLPAIKEHVTSLSKSIFDVDEEYPNPDVELTRGILSDLDQTLQATTDSILTLADGSPLPDEKHDHCLERLKTFRCSQLRLKIKHIGVGRKITKDASV
;
A
#
# COMPACT_ATOMS: atom_id res chain seq x y z
N MET A 1 23.52 -8.24 -16.55
CA MET A 1 23.33 -6.85 -16.08
C MET A 1 22.66 -6.98 -14.71
N THR A 2 23.44 -7.04 -13.63
CA THR A 2 22.94 -7.31 -12.29
C THR A 2 22.25 -6.05 -11.77
N ASP A 3 20.92 -6.07 -11.73
CA ASP A 3 20.18 -5.06 -10.99
C ASP A 3 20.48 -5.25 -9.51
N SER A 4 21.30 -4.36 -8.94
CA SER A 4 21.68 -4.41 -7.53
C SER A 4 20.42 -4.36 -6.66
N VAL A 5 20.38 -5.13 -5.57
CA VAL A 5 19.29 -5.10 -4.56
C VAL A 5 18.95 -3.66 -4.14
N VAL A 6 19.97 -2.80 -4.05
CA VAL A 6 19.81 -1.37 -3.75
C VAL A 6 19.00 -0.63 -4.82
N ARG A 7 19.26 -0.90 -6.10
CA ARG A 7 18.52 -0.28 -7.22
C ARG A 7 17.06 -0.72 -7.21
N VAL A 8 16.78 -2.00 -6.95
CA VAL A 8 15.40 -2.51 -6.84
C VAL A 8 14.65 -1.76 -5.74
N ILE A 9 15.24 -1.62 -4.55
CA ILE A 9 14.62 -0.89 -3.43
C ILE A 9 14.38 0.59 -3.80
N GLN A 10 15.34 1.24 -4.45
CA GLN A 10 15.20 2.63 -4.90
C GLN A 10 14.06 2.80 -5.92
N THR A 11 13.95 1.88 -6.89
CA THR A 11 12.87 1.88 -7.88
C THR A 11 11.51 1.69 -7.22
N MET A 12 11.39 0.73 -6.29
CA MET A 12 10.15 0.51 -5.54
C MET A 12 9.75 1.77 -4.74
N ASN A 13 10.70 2.45 -4.11
CA ASN A 13 10.42 3.66 -3.33
C ASN A 13 9.88 4.82 -4.19
N GLN A 14 10.24 4.88 -5.48
CA GLN A 14 9.73 5.89 -6.42
C GLN A 14 8.39 5.49 -7.05
N LYS A 15 8.07 4.19 -7.10
CA LYS A 15 6.90 3.64 -7.79
C LYS A 15 5.58 3.95 -7.08
N TYR A 16 5.59 3.99 -5.74
CA TYR A 16 4.38 4.09 -4.92
C TYR A 16 4.04 5.52 -4.49
N GLU A 17 4.33 6.53 -5.32
CA GLU A 17 3.83 7.88 -5.11
C GLU A 17 2.31 7.93 -5.41
N PHE A 18 1.51 8.24 -4.39
CA PHE A 18 0.05 8.35 -4.55
C PHE A 18 -0.33 9.66 -5.25
N PRO A 19 -1.32 9.64 -6.17
CA PRO A 19 -1.85 10.86 -6.77
C PRO A 19 -2.29 11.88 -5.70
N SER A 20 -2.05 13.17 -5.95
CA SER A 20 -2.56 14.24 -5.07
C SER A 20 -4.08 14.09 -4.88
N ASP A 21 -4.58 14.56 -3.75
CA ASP A 21 -6.00 14.45 -3.37
C ASP A 21 -6.91 15.26 -4.33
N ASP A 22 -6.32 16.11 -5.17
CA ASP A 22 -6.99 16.96 -6.16
C ASP A 22 -7.49 16.20 -7.40
N LEU A 23 -7.09 14.94 -7.59
CA LEU A 23 -7.41 14.17 -8.80
C LEU A 23 -8.58 13.20 -8.56
N ALA A 24 -9.78 13.75 -8.79
CA ALA A 24 -11.00 13.04 -9.19
C ALA A 24 -11.49 11.92 -8.26
N SER A 25 -12.13 12.33 -7.16
CA SER A 25 -13.22 11.53 -6.58
C SER A 25 -14.33 11.38 -7.64
N GLY A 26 -14.78 10.16 -7.90
CA GLY A 26 -15.97 9.92 -8.72
C GLY A 26 -17.23 10.62 -8.15
N PRO A 27 -18.32 10.71 -8.93
CA PRO A 27 -19.57 11.26 -8.41
C PRO A 27 -20.05 10.44 -7.19
N THR A 28 -20.46 11.13 -6.13
CA THR A 28 -21.09 10.49 -4.97
C THR A 28 -22.52 10.12 -5.30
N ASP A 29 -22.97 9.00 -4.74
CA ASP A 29 -24.34 8.51 -4.86
C ASP A 29 -25.02 8.55 -3.48
N PRO A 30 -26.07 9.39 -3.30
CA PRO A 30 -26.78 9.50 -2.04
C PRO A 30 -27.73 8.33 -1.76
N ASP A 31 -28.07 7.50 -2.75
CA ASP A 31 -28.98 6.36 -2.57
C ASP A 31 -28.23 5.02 -2.48
N LEU A 32 -26.90 5.09 -2.35
CA LEU A 32 -26.00 3.94 -2.38
C LEU A 32 -26.27 2.95 -1.25
N THR A 33 -26.53 1.69 -1.60
CA THR A 33 -26.79 0.63 -0.63
C THR A 33 -25.54 -0.20 -0.34
N ILE A 34 -25.59 -1.02 0.71
CA ILE A 34 -24.52 -1.98 1.02
C ILE A 34 -24.37 -3.06 -0.08
N GLU A 35 -25.46 -3.41 -0.77
CA GLU A 35 -25.45 -4.39 -1.86
C GLU A 35 -24.68 -3.86 -3.07
N ASP A 36 -24.86 -2.57 -3.40
CA ASP A 36 -24.10 -1.88 -4.45
C ASP A 36 -22.59 -1.84 -4.15
N MET A 37 -22.23 -1.99 -2.88
CA MET A 37 -20.87 -1.96 -2.38
C MET A 37 -20.23 -3.36 -2.24
N ALA A 38 -20.89 -4.42 -2.72
CA ALA A 38 -20.41 -5.80 -2.58
C ALA A 38 -18.98 -6.01 -3.10
N THR A 39 -18.65 -5.46 -4.27
CA THR A 39 -17.29 -5.54 -4.84
C THR A 39 -16.25 -4.88 -3.94
N LYS A 40 -16.57 -3.70 -3.39
CA LYS A 40 -15.69 -2.98 -2.46
C LYS A 40 -15.54 -3.71 -1.12
N SER A 41 -16.59 -4.39 -0.67
CA SER A 41 -16.54 -5.26 0.50
C SER A 41 -15.52 -6.40 0.31
N GLU A 42 -15.55 -7.07 -0.84
CA GLU A 42 -14.60 -8.13 -1.16
C GLU A 42 -13.16 -7.59 -1.31
N ILE A 43 -12.98 -6.39 -1.87
CA ILE A 43 -11.68 -5.73 -1.91
C ILE A 43 -11.16 -5.45 -0.49
N LEU A 44 -12.00 -4.90 0.38
CA LEU A 44 -11.64 -4.63 1.77
C LEU A 44 -11.26 -5.92 2.51
N LYS A 45 -11.99 -7.00 2.26
CA LYS A 45 -11.69 -8.33 2.82
C LYS A 45 -10.36 -8.87 2.28
N LYS A 46 -10.11 -8.77 0.97
CA LYS A 46 -8.83 -9.16 0.34
C LYS A 46 -7.66 -8.38 0.94
N LEU A 47 -7.82 -7.08 1.17
CA LEU A 47 -6.81 -6.26 1.84
C LEU A 47 -6.46 -6.79 3.22
N GLN A 48 -7.47 -7.10 4.03
CA GLN A 48 -7.28 -7.48 5.43
C GLN A 48 -6.79 -8.90 5.62
N CYS A 49 -7.34 -9.85 4.85
CA CYS A 49 -7.07 -11.26 5.05
C CYS A 49 -5.85 -11.73 4.26
N ASN A 50 -5.50 -11.06 3.16
CA ASN A 50 -4.49 -11.56 2.23
C ASN A 50 -3.33 -10.57 2.06
N LEU A 51 -3.61 -9.36 1.57
CA LEU A 51 -2.55 -8.45 1.12
C LEU A 51 -1.73 -7.85 2.27
N LEU A 52 -2.38 -7.33 3.32
CA LEU A 52 -1.67 -6.76 4.47
C LEU A 52 -0.88 -7.82 5.26
N PRO A 53 -1.41 -9.04 5.53
CA PRO A 53 -0.61 -10.12 6.08
C PRO A 53 0.58 -10.50 5.20
N ALA A 54 0.41 -10.60 3.88
CA ALA A 54 1.50 -10.92 2.96
C ALA A 54 2.62 -9.86 3.00
N ILE A 55 2.29 -8.55 3.03
CA ILE A 55 3.30 -7.50 3.21
C ILE A 55 4.12 -7.73 4.48
N LYS A 56 3.47 -8.08 5.60
CA LYS A 56 4.16 -8.37 6.86
C LYS A 56 5.10 -9.57 6.72
N GLU A 57 4.67 -10.63 6.04
CA GLU A 57 5.47 -11.83 5.79
C GLU A 57 6.69 -11.54 4.90
N HIS A 58 6.50 -10.78 3.81
CA HIS A 58 7.57 -10.38 2.92
C HIS A 58 8.59 -9.48 3.62
N VAL A 59 8.16 -8.48 4.39
CA VAL A 59 9.06 -7.61 5.18
C VAL A 59 9.83 -8.44 6.22
N THR A 60 9.18 -9.39 6.87
CA THR A 60 9.83 -10.29 7.84
C THR A 60 10.90 -11.15 7.16
N SER A 61 10.58 -11.71 5.99
CA SER A 61 11.49 -12.54 5.20
C SER A 61 12.67 -11.73 4.67
N LEU A 62 12.40 -10.51 4.22
CA LEU A 62 13.44 -9.58 3.75
C LEU A 62 14.41 -9.23 4.89
N SER A 63 13.88 -8.92 6.08
CA SER A 63 14.71 -8.66 7.25
C SER A 63 15.60 -9.86 7.59
N LYS A 64 15.07 -11.09 7.57
CA LYS A 64 15.91 -12.28 7.78
C LYS A 64 16.98 -12.43 6.71
N SER A 65 16.62 -12.29 5.45
CA SER A 65 17.56 -12.42 4.32
C SER A 65 18.71 -11.41 4.37
N ILE A 66 18.50 -10.23 4.94
CA ILE A 66 19.48 -9.14 4.99
C ILE A 66 20.27 -9.13 6.32
N PHE A 67 19.59 -9.41 7.45
CA PHE A 67 20.15 -9.19 8.79
C PHE A 67 20.51 -10.49 9.53
N ASP A 68 20.01 -11.65 9.08
CA ASP A 68 20.32 -12.96 9.69
C ASP A 68 21.48 -13.64 8.92
N VAL A 69 22.55 -12.88 8.71
CA VAL A 69 23.78 -13.35 8.06
C VAL A 69 24.85 -13.50 9.12
N ASP A 70 25.64 -14.57 9.04
CA ASP A 70 26.78 -14.80 9.93
C ASP A 70 27.73 -13.59 9.89
N GLU A 71 27.96 -12.95 11.05
CA GLU A 71 28.82 -11.77 11.15
C GLU A 71 30.28 -12.10 10.83
N GLU A 72 30.72 -13.35 11.05
CA GLU A 72 32.09 -13.78 10.80
C GLU A 72 32.32 -14.08 9.30
N TYR A 73 31.30 -14.58 8.60
CA TYR A 73 31.33 -14.86 7.17
C TYR A 73 30.01 -14.46 6.47
N PRO A 74 29.79 -13.15 6.22
CA PRO A 74 28.58 -12.69 5.59
C PRO A 74 28.51 -13.16 4.15
N ASN A 75 27.66 -14.16 3.88
CA ASN A 75 27.32 -14.63 2.55
C ASN A 75 25.81 -14.49 2.29
N PRO A 76 25.33 -13.25 2.07
CA PRO A 76 23.91 -12.99 1.85
C PRO A 76 23.45 -13.62 0.53
N ASP A 77 22.30 -14.29 0.57
CA ASP A 77 21.67 -14.83 -0.63
C ASP A 77 20.98 -13.70 -1.41
N VAL A 78 21.72 -13.13 -2.36
CA VAL A 78 21.28 -12.01 -3.20
C VAL A 78 20.10 -12.41 -4.09
N GLU A 79 20.05 -13.67 -4.55
CA GLU A 79 18.99 -14.17 -5.41
C GLU A 79 17.68 -14.31 -4.63
N LEU A 80 17.75 -14.90 -3.42
CA LEU A 80 16.62 -14.99 -2.50
C LEU A 80 16.13 -13.61 -2.07
N THR A 81 17.04 -12.69 -1.72
CA THR A 81 16.69 -11.30 -1.38
C THR A 81 15.93 -10.63 -2.52
N ARG A 82 16.38 -10.82 -3.77
CA ARG A 82 15.73 -10.25 -4.95
C ARG A 82 14.35 -10.87 -5.20
N GLY A 83 14.21 -12.18 -4.99
CA GLY A 83 12.90 -12.85 -5.05
C GLY A 83 11.90 -12.25 -4.06
N ILE A 84 12.30 -12.10 -2.80
CA ILE A 84 11.45 -11.50 -1.76
C ILE A 84 11.05 -10.06 -2.11
N LEU A 85 11.98 -9.26 -2.65
CA LEU A 85 11.68 -7.89 -3.09
C LEU A 85 10.69 -7.85 -4.26
N SER A 86 10.80 -8.78 -5.21
CA SER A 86 9.86 -8.90 -6.33
C SER A 86 8.45 -9.21 -5.83
N ASP A 87 8.31 -10.16 -4.91
CA ASP A 87 7.01 -10.53 -4.34
C ASP A 87 6.41 -9.39 -3.49
N LEU A 88 7.26 -8.69 -2.74
CA LEU A 88 6.86 -7.50 -2.00
C LEU A 88 6.37 -6.40 -2.94
N ASP A 89 7.06 -6.14 -4.05
CA ASP A 89 6.65 -5.15 -5.05
C ASP A 89 5.27 -5.49 -5.62
N GLN A 90 5.04 -6.74 -6.05
CA GLN A 90 3.74 -7.16 -6.56
C GLN A 90 2.62 -6.99 -5.52
N THR A 91 2.91 -7.33 -4.26
CA THR A 91 1.93 -7.20 -3.18
C THR A 91 1.62 -5.74 -2.86
N LEU A 92 2.63 -4.86 -2.85
CA LEU A 92 2.45 -3.41 -2.66
C LEU A 92 1.65 -2.77 -3.80
N GLN A 93 1.90 -3.19 -5.05
CA GLN A 93 1.10 -2.76 -6.19
C GLN A 93 -0.36 -3.16 -6.05
N ALA A 94 -0.62 -4.46 -5.81
CA ALA A 94 -1.98 -4.95 -5.64
C ALA A 94 -2.72 -4.29 -4.46
N THR A 95 -1.98 -3.98 -3.39
CA THR A 95 -2.49 -3.22 -2.24
C THR A 95 -2.88 -1.80 -2.65
N THR A 96 -1.96 -1.08 -3.29
CA THR A 96 -2.19 0.29 -3.78
C THR A 96 -3.42 0.36 -4.69
N ASP A 97 -3.51 -0.52 -5.68
CA ASP A 97 -4.65 -0.57 -6.62
C ASP A 97 -5.98 -0.86 -5.91
N SER A 98 -5.96 -1.77 -4.92
CA SER A 98 -7.13 -2.12 -4.11
C SER A 98 -7.61 -0.92 -3.28
N ILE A 99 -6.69 -0.14 -2.70
CA ILE A 99 -7.03 1.06 -1.93
C ILE A 99 -7.55 2.17 -2.82
N LEU A 100 -6.93 2.43 -3.97
CA LEU A 100 -7.40 3.42 -4.93
C LEU A 100 -8.82 3.07 -5.40
N THR A 101 -9.08 1.79 -5.70
CA THR A 101 -10.43 1.33 -6.06
C THR A 101 -11.43 1.52 -4.92
N LEU A 102 -11.02 1.27 -3.67
CA LEU A 102 -11.88 1.43 -2.51
C LEU A 102 -12.24 2.91 -2.23
N ALA A 103 -11.23 3.79 -2.30
CA ALA A 103 -11.32 5.19 -1.90
C ALA A 103 -11.81 6.12 -3.01
N ASP A 104 -11.40 5.87 -4.25
CA ASP A 104 -11.61 6.79 -5.38
C ASP A 104 -12.47 6.17 -6.49
N GLY A 105 -12.57 4.84 -6.53
CA GLY A 105 -13.39 4.12 -7.51
C GLY A 105 -14.89 4.29 -7.27
N SER A 106 -15.68 4.45 -8.34
CA SER A 106 -17.15 4.43 -8.27
C SER A 106 -17.66 3.03 -7.89
N PRO A 107 -18.79 2.91 -7.15
CA PRO A 107 -19.60 3.99 -6.58
C PRO A 107 -18.99 4.57 -5.29
N LEU A 108 -19.19 5.87 -5.05
CA LEU A 108 -18.72 6.55 -3.85
C LEU A 108 -19.89 6.96 -2.96
N PRO A 109 -19.83 6.70 -1.64
CA PRO A 109 -20.91 7.11 -0.75
C PRO A 109 -20.96 8.63 -0.61
N ASP A 110 -22.17 9.18 -0.56
CA ASP A 110 -22.35 10.57 -0.13
C ASP A 110 -21.90 10.78 1.33
N GLU A 111 -21.26 11.92 1.60
CA GLU A 111 -20.70 12.20 2.94
C GLU A 111 -21.78 12.50 3.99
N LYS A 112 -23.00 12.88 3.57
CA LYS A 112 -24.08 13.30 4.48
C LYS A 112 -24.95 12.15 4.94
N HIS A 113 -24.90 10.99 4.26
CA HIS A 113 -25.79 9.88 4.50
C HIS A 113 -25.03 8.55 4.67
N ASP A 114 -25.31 7.85 5.77
CA ASP A 114 -24.50 6.70 6.21
C ASP A 114 -24.95 5.35 5.63
N HIS A 115 -26.20 5.24 5.16
CA HIS A 115 -26.87 4.05 4.57
C HIS A 115 -26.46 2.68 5.14
N CYS A 116 -26.10 2.62 6.43
CA CYS A 116 -25.56 1.42 7.08
C CYS A 116 -24.35 0.80 6.33
N LEU A 117 -23.50 1.59 5.69
CA LEU A 117 -22.35 1.12 4.90
C LEU A 117 -21.17 0.58 5.75
N GLU A 118 -21.31 0.57 7.08
CA GLU A 118 -20.38 0.01 8.06
C GLU A 118 -18.89 0.39 7.86
N ARG A 119 -18.11 -0.50 7.23
CA ARG A 119 -16.66 -0.38 7.04
C ARG A 119 -16.31 0.34 5.73
N LEU A 120 -17.29 0.54 4.85
CA LEU A 120 -17.15 1.09 3.50
C LEU A 120 -17.51 2.58 3.43
N LYS A 121 -17.68 3.25 4.57
CA LYS A 121 -17.92 4.68 4.67
C LYS A 121 -16.83 5.49 3.97
N THR A 122 -17.19 6.59 3.33
CA THR A 122 -16.28 7.52 2.66
C THR A 122 -15.13 7.94 3.56
N PHE A 123 -15.44 8.34 4.80
CA PHE A 123 -14.41 8.69 5.79
C PHE A 123 -13.41 7.55 6.06
N ARG A 124 -13.84 6.29 6.11
CA ARG A 124 -12.91 5.17 6.38
C ARG A 124 -12.00 4.91 5.19
N CYS A 125 -12.56 4.99 3.98
CA CYS A 125 -11.81 4.79 2.75
C CYS A 125 -10.82 5.94 2.50
N SER A 126 -11.21 7.19 2.78
CA SER A 126 -10.33 8.36 2.70
C SER A 126 -9.20 8.29 3.72
N GLN A 127 -9.49 7.89 4.97
CA GLN A 127 -8.44 7.68 5.98
C GLN A 127 -7.47 6.55 5.61
N LEU A 128 -7.95 5.49 4.96
CA LEU A 128 -7.09 4.42 4.45
C LEU A 128 -6.15 4.94 3.36
N ARG A 129 -6.69 5.71 2.40
CA ARG A 129 -5.92 6.37 1.35
C ARG A 129 -4.85 7.30 1.91
N LEU A 130 -5.22 8.18 2.86
CA LEU A 130 -4.28 9.10 3.53
C LEU A 130 -3.15 8.34 4.22
N LYS A 131 -3.45 7.31 5.01
CA LYS A 131 -2.42 6.54 5.72
C LYS A 131 -1.39 5.89 4.80
N ILE A 132 -1.78 5.55 3.57
CA ILE A 132 -0.91 4.86 2.62
C ILE A 132 -0.14 5.85 1.74
N LYS A 133 -0.72 7.03 1.45
CA LYS A 133 0.04 8.18 0.91
C LYS A 133 1.26 8.51 1.77
N HIS A 134 1.15 8.39 3.09
CA HIS A 134 2.28 8.56 4.02
C HIS A 134 3.32 7.43 4.00
N ILE A 135 3.04 6.28 3.37
CA ILE A 135 4.01 5.18 3.19
C ILE A 135 4.96 5.49 2.03
N GLY A 136 4.47 6.12 0.95
CA GLY A 136 5.28 6.53 -0.21
C GLY A 136 6.08 7.83 0.02
N VAL A 137 5.61 8.71 0.91
CA VAL A 137 6.39 9.88 1.33
C VAL A 137 7.34 9.46 2.44
N GLY A 138 8.49 8.91 2.07
CA GLY A 138 9.65 8.89 2.95
C GLY A 138 9.80 10.29 3.55
N ARG A 139 9.73 10.41 4.88
CA ARG A 139 9.97 11.68 5.57
C ARG A 139 11.22 12.28 4.94
N LYS A 140 11.07 13.36 4.18
CA LYS A 140 12.19 14.23 3.84
C LYS A 140 12.73 14.65 5.19
N ILE A 141 13.82 14.02 5.63
CA ILE A 141 14.60 14.52 6.74
C ILE A 141 15.11 15.84 6.20
N THR A 142 14.43 16.92 6.56
CA THR A 142 14.92 18.27 6.39
C THR A 142 16.22 18.35 7.16
N LYS A 143 17.34 18.24 6.45
CA LYS A 143 18.63 18.70 6.95
C LYS A 143 18.54 20.22 7.06
N ASP A 144 17.96 20.69 8.14
CA ASP A 144 18.11 22.06 8.60
C ASP A 144 18.60 22.01 10.04
N ALA A 145 19.91 22.17 10.19
CA ALA A 145 20.62 22.89 11.26
C ALA A 145 22.04 22.34 11.42
N SER A 146 22.96 22.85 10.60
CA SER A 146 24.35 23.00 10.98
C SER A 146 24.85 24.29 10.34
N VAL A 147 24.86 25.35 11.15
CA VAL A 147 25.79 26.48 11.04
C VAL A 147 26.68 26.38 12.28
#